data_AF-A0A522REP9-F1
#
_entry.id   AF-A0A522REP9-F1
#
_cell.length_a   1.000
_cell.length_b   1.000
_cell.length_c   1.000
_cell.angle_alpha   90.00
_cell.angle_beta   90.00
_cell.angle_gamma   90.00
#
_symmetry.space_group_name_H-M   'P 1'
#
loop_
_entity.id
_entity.type
_entity.pdbx_description
1 polymer ?
#
loop_
_entity_poly.entity_id
_entity_poly.type
_entity_poly.pdbx_seq_one_letter_code
_entity_poly.pdbx_strand_id
1 'polypeptide(L)'
;LLRAIRDNPLRAQALGHNIHSYKLAIFVVAAVYTGFAGGLLGMMQGFMPPDAFTFDTSGQIVMQTAIGGAGTLFGPLLGATVWFYLSDLLQTTLHLGATWKLVLGIIFVLLICFLQRGLVGAIADLYDLVTGGRKTGGPAEDATVAAHAVGAAPSRAPAKPSAGAVRQRPAGSKSGPILRATGLTKRYGGVVANSDIDFTVDHGEMRGIIGPNGAGKSTFFKMLTCEVPPTSGKIVFEGNDVTGKGVADVCQLGLTKSYQINQLFERLTVRQNLTIAALGEIRGKFKLDLLKSLSRVPGLDSQVEGTASLVNLTRRLDTPVSELAYGEKRRLEVGLALATSPSLLLLDEPLAGMSPQERVETVALLKSIAQGRTMIIIDHDMDSLFELVEKVTVLQEGRVLVEGTPDEIKNNAKVQEAYLGGVREEMA
;
A
#
# COMPACT_ATOMS: atom_id res chain seq x y z
N LEU A 1 2.86 8.56 6.36
CA LEU A 1 2.59 7.25 6.97
C LEU A 1 1.21 7.15 7.62
N LEU A 2 0.85 8.00 8.59
CA LEU A 2 -0.48 7.89 9.25
C LEU A 2 -1.67 8.01 8.28
N ARG A 3 -1.61 8.93 7.32
CA ARG A 3 -2.60 9.02 6.23
C ARG A 3 -2.70 7.71 5.44
N ALA A 4 -1.58 7.08 5.14
CA ALA A 4 -1.54 5.80 4.43
C ALA A 4 -2.13 4.65 5.25
N ILE A 5 -1.84 4.60 6.56
CA ILE A 5 -2.42 3.60 7.47
C ILE A 5 -3.95 3.75 7.55
N ARG A 6 -4.45 4.99 7.53
CA ARG A 6 -5.89 5.27 7.50
C ARG A 6 -6.53 4.84 6.18
N ASP A 7 -5.90 5.17 5.05
CA ASP A 7 -6.48 4.95 3.73
C ASP A 7 -6.41 3.46 3.33
N ASN A 8 -5.27 2.78 3.53
CA ASN A 8 -5.14 1.35 3.27
C ASN A 8 -4.15 0.68 4.23
N PRO A 9 -4.62 0.10 5.35
CA PRO A 9 -3.75 -0.55 6.31
C PRO A 9 -3.07 -1.79 5.70
N LEU A 10 -3.79 -2.66 4.98
CA LEU A 10 -3.19 -3.88 4.43
C LEU A 10 -1.98 -3.57 3.54
N ARG A 11 -2.07 -2.54 2.68
CA ARG A 11 -0.94 -2.10 1.86
C ARG A 11 0.22 -1.57 2.70
N ALA A 12 -0.05 -0.77 3.74
CA ALA A 12 1.02 -0.29 4.61
C ALA A 12 1.76 -1.44 5.32
N GLN A 13 1.05 -2.50 5.70
CA GLN A 13 1.65 -3.69 6.32
C GLN A 13 2.53 -4.45 5.33
N ALA A 14 2.05 -4.60 4.10
CA ALA A 14 2.78 -5.22 3.01
C ALA A 14 4.09 -4.49 2.66
N LEU A 15 4.15 -3.18 2.88
CA LEU A 15 5.35 -2.36 2.73
C LEU A 15 6.27 -2.40 3.96
N GLY A 16 6.06 -3.35 4.88
CA GLY A 16 6.94 -3.61 6.00
C GLY A 16 6.63 -2.81 7.28
N HIS A 17 5.51 -2.07 7.35
CA HIS A 17 5.16 -1.29 8.54
C HIS A 17 4.33 -2.10 9.56
N ASN A 18 4.69 -2.01 10.84
CA ASN A 18 3.89 -2.62 11.92
C ASN A 18 2.74 -1.70 12.33
N ILE A 19 1.57 -1.97 11.77
CA ILE A 19 0.35 -1.17 11.98
C ILE A 19 -0.14 -1.26 13.41
N HIS A 20 -0.04 -2.41 14.06
CA HIS A 20 -0.47 -2.57 15.45
C HIS A 20 0.32 -1.63 16.36
N SER A 21 1.64 -1.56 16.21
CA SER A 21 2.47 -0.64 16.99
C SER A 21 2.15 0.83 16.70
N TYR A 22 1.92 1.22 15.44
CA TYR A 22 1.50 2.58 15.12
C TYR A 22 0.13 2.94 15.71
N LYS A 23 -0.87 2.06 15.59
CA LYS A 23 -2.20 2.27 16.17
C LYS A 23 -2.15 2.35 17.70
N LEU A 24 -1.39 1.46 18.34
CA LEU A 24 -1.20 1.47 19.79
C LEU A 24 -0.50 2.74 20.25
N ALA A 25 0.55 3.17 19.55
CA ALA A 25 1.25 4.40 19.88
C ALA A 25 0.34 5.63 19.79
N ILE A 26 -0.45 5.74 18.73
CA ILE A 26 -1.42 6.83 18.56
C ILE A 26 -2.46 6.79 19.68
N PHE A 27 -2.98 5.59 19.99
CA PHE A 27 -3.93 5.40 21.08
C PHE A 27 -3.35 5.84 22.43
N VAL A 28 -2.12 5.44 22.76
CA VAL A 28 -1.45 5.82 24.01
C VAL A 28 -1.23 7.33 24.06
N VAL A 29 -0.74 7.96 22.98
CA VAL A 29 -0.55 9.42 22.92
C VAL A 29 -1.89 10.13 23.12
N ALA A 30 -2.94 9.70 22.43
CA ALA A 30 -4.28 10.28 22.59
C ALA A 30 -4.80 10.10 24.03
N ALA A 31 -4.67 8.91 24.61
CA ALA A 31 -5.10 8.62 25.98
C ALA A 31 -4.36 9.47 27.01
N VAL A 32 -3.06 9.71 26.82
CA VAL A 32 -2.27 10.61 27.68
C VAL A 32 -2.81 12.05 27.61
N TYR A 33 -3.06 12.57 26.39
CA TYR A 33 -3.63 13.92 26.23
C TYR A 33 -5.04 14.02 26.83
N THR A 34 -5.92 13.06 26.57
CA THR A 34 -7.28 13.05 27.11
C THR A 34 -7.28 12.89 28.63
N GLY A 35 -6.42 12.02 29.18
CA GLY A 35 -6.28 11.84 30.62
C GLY A 35 -5.74 13.08 31.31
N PHE A 36 -4.73 13.74 30.73
CA PHE A 36 -4.19 15.00 31.23
C PHE A 36 -5.24 16.13 31.19
N ALA A 37 -5.94 16.29 30.06
CA ALA A 37 -7.00 17.27 29.91
C ALA A 37 -8.16 17.03 30.89
N GLY A 38 -8.59 15.77 31.06
CA GLY A 38 -9.62 15.39 32.02
C GLY A 38 -9.20 15.65 33.48
N GLY A 39 -7.94 15.38 33.82
CA GLY A 39 -7.38 15.68 35.14
C GLY A 39 -7.37 17.19 35.44
N LEU A 40 -6.93 18.00 34.47
CA LEU A 40 -6.97 19.47 34.59
C LEU A 40 -8.40 19.98 34.72
N LEU A 41 -9.33 19.47 33.91
CA LEU A 41 -10.74 19.87 33.94
C LEU A 41 -11.37 19.54 35.30
N GLY A 42 -11.11 18.33 35.83
CA GLY A 42 -11.55 17.96 37.17
C GLY A 42 -10.97 18.86 38.26
N MET A 43 -9.70 19.24 38.16
CA MET A 43 -9.06 20.18 39.09
C MET A 43 -9.69 21.59 39.01
N MET A 44 -9.99 22.08 37.80
CA MET A 44 -10.61 23.40 37.60
C MET A 44 -12.06 23.45 38.09
N GLN A 45 -12.82 22.37 37.94
CA GLN A 45 -14.23 22.32 38.33
C GLN A 45 -14.45 21.92 39.81
N GLY A 46 -13.48 21.27 40.45
CA GLY A 46 -13.55 20.82 41.85
C GLY A 46 -14.48 19.64 42.09
N PHE A 47 -15.47 19.41 41.22
CA PHE A 47 -16.30 18.21 41.13
C PHE A 47 -16.73 18.00 39.67
N MET A 48 -17.02 16.76 39.27
CA MET A 48 -17.50 16.46 37.92
C MET A 48 -18.99 16.11 37.96
N PRO A 49 -19.90 16.99 37.50
CA PRO A 49 -21.33 16.70 37.47
C PRO A 49 -21.65 15.59 36.44
N PRO A 50 -22.71 14.79 36.65
CA PRO A 50 -23.18 13.81 35.66
C PRO A 50 -23.48 14.44 34.28
N ASP A 51 -23.84 15.73 34.27
CA ASP A 51 -24.14 16.48 33.05
C ASP A 51 -22.93 16.62 32.10
N ALA A 52 -21.70 16.47 32.63
CA ALA A 52 -20.48 16.46 31.83
C ALA A 52 -20.41 15.27 30.85
N PHE A 53 -21.20 14.22 31.08
CA PHE A 53 -21.27 13.02 30.24
C PHE A 53 -22.51 13.00 29.34
N THR A 54 -23.17 14.15 29.16
CA THR A 54 -24.35 14.24 28.29
C THR A 54 -23.99 14.17 26.82
N PHE A 55 -25.00 13.83 26.00
CA PHE A 55 -24.89 13.80 24.54
C PHE A 55 -24.48 15.16 23.96
N ASP A 56 -24.90 16.27 24.58
CA ASP A 56 -24.54 17.63 24.17
C ASP A 56 -23.02 17.81 24.21
N THR A 57 -22.37 17.54 25.35
CA THR A 57 -20.92 17.66 25.51
C THR A 57 -20.14 16.71 24.60
N SER A 58 -20.61 15.47 24.46
CA SER A 58 -19.97 14.48 23.57
C SER A 58 -20.06 14.90 22.09
N GLY A 59 -21.21 15.46 21.68
CA GLY A 59 -21.42 16.01 20.35
C GLY A 59 -20.50 17.20 20.06
N GLN A 60 -20.30 18.10 21.03
CA GLN A 60 -19.44 19.27 20.87
C GLN A 60 -18.00 18.89 20.50
N ILE A 61 -17.42 17.85 21.10
CA ILE A 61 -16.05 17.40 20.79
C ILE A 61 -15.92 16.95 19.32
N VAL A 62 -16.94 16.25 18.81
CA VAL A 62 -17.01 15.83 17.41
C VAL A 62 -17.12 17.06 16.50
N MET A 63 -17.96 18.03 16.86
CA MET A 63 -18.13 19.27 16.10
C MET A 63 -16.84 20.10 16.06
N GLN A 64 -16.18 20.29 17.20
CA GLN A 64 -14.89 20.98 17.31
C GLN A 64 -13.82 20.31 16.43
N THR A 65 -13.77 18.98 16.46
CA THR A 65 -12.86 18.20 15.62
C THR A 65 -13.17 18.35 14.13
N ALA A 66 -14.45 18.33 13.75
CA ALA A 66 -14.89 18.51 12.37
C ALA A 66 -14.58 19.92 11.85
N ILE A 67 -14.93 20.97 12.62
CA ILE A 67 -14.67 22.37 12.29
C ILE A 67 -13.18 22.62 12.07
N GLY A 68 -12.37 22.10 12.98
CA GLY A 68 -10.92 22.24 12.95
C GLY A 68 -10.24 21.47 11.80
N GLY A 69 -10.80 20.33 11.43
CA GLY A 69 -10.29 19.43 10.40
C GLY A 69 -9.76 18.13 11.00
N ALA A 70 -10.61 17.10 11.01
CA ALA A 70 -10.35 15.78 11.58
C ALA A 70 -9.14 15.03 10.97
N GLY A 71 -8.63 15.48 9.82
CA GLY A 71 -7.47 14.92 9.13
C GLY A 71 -6.12 15.53 9.52
N THR A 72 -6.07 16.44 10.50
CA THR A 72 -4.87 17.21 10.86
C THR A 72 -4.53 17.06 12.34
N LEU A 73 -3.25 17.22 12.70
CA LEU A 73 -2.79 17.08 14.09
C LEU A 73 -3.31 18.21 14.99
N PHE A 74 -3.41 19.43 14.45
CA PHE A 74 -3.79 20.63 15.20
C PHE A 74 -5.22 21.10 14.93
N GLY A 75 -5.94 20.46 14.01
CA GLY A 75 -7.32 20.80 13.65
C GLY A 75 -8.23 20.86 14.88
N PRO A 76 -8.36 19.78 15.67
CA PRO A 76 -9.23 19.78 16.85
C PRO A 76 -8.97 20.94 17.82
N LEU A 77 -7.71 21.33 18.02
CA LEU A 77 -7.36 22.48 18.87
C LEU A 77 -7.90 23.78 18.28
N LEU A 78 -7.66 24.03 16.99
CA LEU A 78 -8.14 25.23 16.31
C LEU A 78 -9.67 25.27 16.25
N GLY A 79 -10.31 24.13 15.99
CA GLY A 79 -11.76 24.01 15.99
C GLY A 79 -12.39 24.23 17.36
N ALA A 80 -11.75 23.75 18.44
CA ALA A 80 -12.17 24.05 19.81
C ALA A 80 -12.05 25.56 20.11
N THR A 81 -10.94 26.20 19.75
CA THR A 81 -10.76 27.65 19.92
C THR A 81 -11.83 28.44 19.17
N VAL A 82 -12.09 28.11 17.90
CA VAL A 82 -13.13 28.77 17.11
C VAL A 82 -14.52 28.51 17.69
N TRP A 83 -14.80 27.29 18.14
CA TRP A 83 -16.06 26.94 18.78
C TRP A 83 -16.30 27.78 20.03
N PHE A 84 -15.33 27.85 20.96
CA PHE A 84 -15.45 28.64 22.17
C PHE A 84 -15.62 30.13 21.86
N TYR A 85 -14.81 30.67 20.94
CA TYR A 85 -14.92 32.07 20.53
C TYR A 85 -16.29 32.39 19.90
N LEU A 86 -16.77 31.54 18.99
CA LEU A 86 -18.05 31.77 18.31
C LEU A 86 -19.23 31.60 19.27
N SER A 87 -19.16 30.59 20.16
CA SER A 87 -20.16 30.39 21.22
C SER A 87 -20.23 31.61 22.14
N ASP A 88 -19.08 32.12 22.59
CA ASP A 88 -19.02 33.30 23.45
C ASP A 88 -19.54 34.55 22.72
N LEU A 89 -19.07 34.83 21.51
CA LEU A 89 -19.48 35.98 20.69
C LEU A 89 -21.00 36.01 20.46
N LEU A 90 -21.62 34.87 20.12
CA LEU A 90 -23.06 34.77 19.90
C LEU A 90 -23.87 35.00 21.18
N GLN A 91 -23.34 34.59 22.33
CA GLN A 91 -23.99 34.74 23.63
C GLN A 91 -23.84 36.15 24.21
N THR A 92 -22.60 36.66 24.30
CA THR A 92 -22.27 37.89 25.03
C THR A 92 -22.39 39.15 24.19
N THR A 93 -22.02 39.09 22.91
CA THR A 93 -21.96 40.30 22.05
C THR A 93 -23.26 40.50 21.29
N LEU A 94 -23.78 39.43 20.67
CA LEU A 94 -24.99 39.49 19.83
C LEU A 94 -26.30 39.32 20.61
N HIS A 95 -26.24 39.04 21.92
CA HIS A 95 -27.40 38.93 22.83
C HIS A 95 -28.52 38.03 22.27
N LEU A 96 -28.18 36.94 21.57
CA LEU A 96 -29.13 36.09 20.84
C LEU A 96 -30.05 35.23 21.73
N GLY A 97 -30.11 35.49 23.04
CA GLY A 97 -31.00 34.82 23.99
C GLY A 97 -30.85 33.29 23.93
N ALA A 98 -31.96 32.54 23.93
CA ALA A 98 -31.94 31.07 23.81
C ALA A 98 -31.66 30.56 22.37
N THR A 99 -31.67 31.44 21.36
CA THR A 99 -31.60 31.07 19.94
C THR A 99 -30.17 30.91 19.42
N TRP A 100 -29.16 31.31 20.21
CA TRP A 100 -27.74 31.23 19.81
C TRP A 100 -27.31 29.83 19.36
N LYS A 101 -27.85 28.76 19.98
CA LYS A 101 -27.57 27.37 19.59
C LYS A 101 -28.04 27.04 18.17
N LEU A 102 -29.17 27.61 17.74
CA LEU A 102 -29.72 27.41 16.40
C LEU A 102 -28.85 28.11 15.36
N VAL A 103 -28.45 29.35 15.63
CA VAL A 103 -27.53 30.12 14.77
C VAL A 103 -26.17 29.41 14.66
N LEU A 104 -25.63 28.93 15.79
CA LEU A 104 -24.40 28.15 15.81
C LEU A 104 -24.52 26.86 14.99
N GLY A 105 -25.66 26.17 15.07
CA GLY A 105 -25.95 24.98 14.27
C GLY A 105 -25.97 25.27 12.77
N ILE A 106 -26.55 26.40 12.34
CA ILE A 106 -26.53 26.82 10.92
C ILE A 106 -25.09 27.12 10.47
N ILE A 107 -24.34 27.89 11.27
CA ILE A 107 -22.93 28.20 10.96
C ILE A 107 -22.12 26.91 10.86
N PHE A 108 -22.37 25.95 11.74
CA PHE A 108 -21.70 24.65 11.73
C PHE A 108 -22.03 23.84 10.47
N VAL A 109 -23.30 23.76 10.06
CA VAL A 109 -23.69 23.08 8.81
C VAL A 109 -23.02 23.74 7.61
N LEU A 110 -23.03 25.08 7.54
CA LEU A 110 -22.33 25.82 6.49
C LEU A 110 -20.82 25.51 6.51
N LEU A 111 -20.19 25.52 7.68
CA LEU A 111 -18.77 25.27 7.81
C LEU A 111 -18.43 23.83 7.38
N ILE A 112 -19.22 22.82 7.71
CA ILE A 112 -19.00 21.46 7.22
C ILE A 112 -19.22 21.33 5.71
N CYS A 113 -20.29 21.94 5.17
CA CYS A 113 -20.61 21.86 3.75
C CYS A 113 -19.55 22.55 2.87
N PHE A 114 -19.07 23.72 3.30
CA PHE A 114 -18.15 24.55 2.53
C PHE A 114 -16.67 24.31 2.88
N LEU A 115 -16.33 23.98 4.12
CA LEU A 115 -14.97 23.66 4.57
C LEU A 115 -14.86 22.15 4.86
N GLN A 116 -14.98 21.34 3.81
CA GLN A 116 -14.89 19.87 3.90
C GLN A 116 -13.55 19.36 4.47
N ARG A 117 -12.50 20.19 4.45
CA ARG A 117 -11.18 19.92 5.06
C ARG A 117 -10.98 20.54 6.44
N GLY A 118 -12.00 21.23 6.96
CA GLY A 118 -11.93 22.08 8.13
C GLY A 118 -11.14 23.36 7.90
N LEU A 119 -11.06 24.19 8.94
CA LEU A 119 -10.37 25.48 8.93
C LEU A 119 -8.88 25.37 8.62
N VAL A 120 -8.19 24.33 9.11
CA VAL A 120 -6.77 24.12 8.81
C VAL A 120 -6.54 23.85 7.32
N GLY A 121 -7.46 23.15 6.65
CA GLY A 121 -7.40 22.96 5.20
C GLY A 121 -7.54 24.28 4.45
N ALA A 122 -8.51 25.10 4.82
CA ALA A 122 -8.74 26.40 4.19
C ALA A 122 -7.55 27.38 4.38
N ILE A 123 -6.92 27.38 5.56
CA ILE A 123 -5.72 28.20 5.82
C ILE A 123 -4.54 27.72 4.95
N ALA A 124 -4.36 26.41 4.80
CA ALA A 124 -3.31 25.85 3.94
C ALA A 124 -3.55 26.19 2.47
N ASP A 125 -4.79 26.02 1.98
CA ASP A 125 -5.16 26.34 0.60
C ASP A 125 -4.95 27.85 0.30
N LEU A 126 -5.26 28.72 1.26
CA LEU A 126 -5.02 30.17 1.15
C LEU A 126 -3.52 30.51 1.17
N TYR A 127 -2.73 29.85 2.02
CA TYR A 127 -1.27 30.04 2.06
C TYR A 127 -0.60 29.62 0.75
N ASP A 128 -1.00 28.48 0.18
CA ASP A 128 -0.49 28.00 -1.10
C ASP A 128 -0.84 28.94 -2.27
N LEU A 129 -2.04 29.55 -2.22
CA LEU A 129 -2.48 30.55 -3.20
C LEU A 129 -1.66 31.85 -3.11
N VAL A 130 -1.33 32.30 -1.89
CA VAL A 130 -0.61 33.56 -1.65
C VAL A 130 0.91 33.41 -1.86
N THR A 131 1.48 32.24 -1.58
CA THR A 131 2.94 32.00 -1.70
C THR A 131 3.38 31.48 -3.07
N GLY A 132 2.47 31.35 -4.03
CA GLY A 132 2.80 30.81 -5.36
C GLY A 132 3.27 29.35 -5.32
N GLY A 133 2.87 28.61 -4.27
CA GLY A 133 3.30 27.24 -4.02
C GLY A 133 2.77 26.27 -5.06
N ARG A 134 3.67 25.46 -5.63
CA ARG A 134 3.33 24.29 -6.46
C ARG A 134 2.25 23.47 -5.76
N LYS A 135 1.11 23.29 -6.43
CA LYS A 135 -0.02 22.44 -6.00
C LYS A 135 0.47 21.14 -5.34
N THR A 136 0.45 21.09 -4.02
CA THR A 136 0.45 19.85 -3.23
C THR A 136 -0.90 19.71 -2.54
N GLY A 137 -1.97 19.56 -3.33
CA GLY A 137 -3.31 19.35 -2.82
C GLY A 137 -3.86 18.00 -3.29
N GLY A 138 -4.15 17.09 -2.35
CA GLY A 138 -4.99 15.92 -2.60
C GLY A 138 -6.42 16.33 -3.02
N PRO A 139 -7.38 15.40 -3.18
CA PRO A 139 -8.59 15.67 -3.97
C PRO A 139 -9.73 16.29 -3.16
N ALA A 140 -10.50 17.15 -3.82
CA ALA A 140 -11.92 17.39 -3.55
C ALA A 140 -12.70 16.35 -4.39
N GLU A 141 -13.70 15.70 -3.79
CA GLU A 141 -14.58 14.75 -4.47
C GLU A 141 -15.65 15.49 -5.30
N ASP A 142 -15.77 15.02 -6.54
CA ASP A 142 -16.89 15.03 -7.46
C ASP A 142 -17.42 16.34 -8.05
N ALA A 143 -17.01 16.60 -9.31
CA ALA A 143 -17.95 16.98 -10.36
C ALA A 143 -17.45 16.55 -11.76
N THR A 144 -18.16 15.56 -12.30
CA THR A 144 -18.57 15.38 -13.71
C THR A 144 -17.57 15.01 -14.81
N VAL A 145 -17.83 13.81 -15.33
CA VAL A 145 -17.53 13.24 -16.64
C VAL A 145 -17.90 14.20 -17.79
N ALA A 146 -16.96 14.50 -18.71
CA ALA A 146 -17.18 14.50 -20.17
C ALA A 146 -15.90 14.84 -20.97
N ALA A 147 -15.58 13.91 -21.88
CA ALA A 147 -14.83 13.97 -23.14
C ALA A 147 -14.17 15.30 -23.63
N HIS A 148 -12.89 15.25 -23.99
CA HIS A 148 -12.46 14.93 -25.37
C HIS A 148 -10.93 14.84 -25.51
N ALA A 149 -10.52 13.93 -26.39
CA ALA A 149 -9.16 13.65 -26.83
C ALA A 149 -8.51 14.80 -27.62
N VAL A 150 -7.16 14.80 -27.68
CA VAL A 150 -6.31 14.75 -28.90
C VAL A 150 -4.90 15.26 -28.56
N GLY A 151 -3.87 14.47 -28.90
CA GLY A 151 -2.50 14.99 -29.10
C GLY A 151 -1.35 14.27 -28.40
N ALA A 152 -1.25 12.94 -28.46
CA ALA A 152 -0.02 12.25 -28.10
C ALA A 152 1.02 12.38 -29.23
N ALA A 153 2.01 13.25 -29.04
CA ALA A 153 3.22 13.30 -29.86
C ALA A 153 4.22 12.22 -29.41
N PRO A 154 5.04 11.65 -30.32
CA PRO A 154 5.77 10.41 -30.08
C PRO A 154 6.89 10.59 -29.05
N SER A 155 6.86 9.72 -28.03
CA SER A 155 7.95 9.55 -27.07
C SER A 155 9.20 9.04 -27.80
N ARG A 156 10.24 9.87 -27.86
CA ARG A 156 11.58 9.48 -28.31
C ARG A 156 12.20 8.46 -27.33
N ALA A 157 12.98 7.56 -27.92
CA ALA A 157 13.72 6.43 -27.35
C ALA A 157 14.22 6.57 -25.89
N PRO A 158 14.29 5.45 -25.15
CA PRO A 158 14.65 5.44 -23.73
C PRO A 158 16.08 5.96 -23.52
N ALA A 159 16.20 7.04 -22.74
CA ALA A 159 17.47 7.46 -22.19
C ALA A 159 17.95 6.39 -21.19
N LYS A 160 19.20 5.94 -21.34
CA LYS A 160 19.84 5.03 -20.38
C LYS A 160 19.74 5.59 -18.96
N PRO A 161 19.34 4.79 -17.96
CA PRO A 161 19.19 5.26 -16.59
C PRO A 161 20.55 5.72 -16.04
N SER A 162 20.64 6.98 -15.62
CA SER A 162 21.77 7.47 -14.83
C SER A 162 21.62 7.01 -13.38
N ALA A 163 22.74 6.54 -12.83
CA ALA A 163 22.83 5.78 -11.59
C ALA A 163 22.44 6.59 -10.34
N GLY A 164 21.16 6.56 -9.97
CA GLY A 164 20.73 6.49 -8.58
C GLY A 164 20.32 5.06 -8.30
N ALA A 165 21.27 4.17 -8.03
CA ALA A 165 20.97 2.76 -7.84
C ALA A 165 20.03 2.60 -6.62
N VAL A 166 18.83 2.07 -6.85
CA VAL A 166 17.97 1.60 -5.76
C VAL A 166 18.81 0.67 -4.90
N ARG A 167 18.85 0.95 -3.60
CA ARG A 167 19.68 0.20 -2.67
C ARG A 167 19.31 -1.27 -2.80
N GLN A 168 20.24 -2.09 -3.25
CA GLN A 168 20.05 -3.53 -3.24
C GLN A 168 20.54 -4.03 -1.88
N ARG A 169 19.76 -4.89 -1.24
CA ARG A 169 20.28 -5.65 -0.11
C ARG A 169 21.47 -6.45 -0.64
N PRO A 170 22.64 -6.45 0.02
CA PRO A 170 23.83 -7.10 -0.51
C PRO A 170 23.54 -8.59 -0.72
N ALA A 171 23.28 -8.93 -1.98
CA ALA A 171 23.46 -10.27 -2.47
C ALA A 171 24.98 -10.49 -2.47
N GLY A 172 25.52 -10.96 -1.35
CA GLY A 172 26.78 -11.72 -1.44
C GLY A 172 26.61 -12.78 -2.53
N SER A 173 27.69 -13.32 -3.09
CA SER A 173 27.62 -14.43 -4.06
C SER A 173 27.08 -15.71 -3.39
N LYS A 174 25.81 -15.67 -2.98
CA LYS A 174 25.08 -16.72 -2.31
C LYS A 174 24.62 -17.64 -3.42
N SER A 175 25.28 -18.79 -3.52
CA SER A 175 24.81 -19.93 -4.30
C SER A 175 23.81 -20.72 -3.45
N GLY A 176 22.73 -21.21 -4.07
CA GLY A 176 21.75 -22.08 -3.44
C GLY A 176 20.38 -21.42 -3.18
N PRO A 177 19.52 -22.09 -2.37
CA PRO A 177 18.10 -21.75 -2.27
C PRO A 177 17.89 -20.51 -1.41
N ILE A 178 17.28 -19.47 -2.01
CA ILE A 178 16.81 -18.29 -1.29
C ILE A 178 15.50 -18.58 -0.56
N LEU A 179 14.63 -19.40 -1.16
CA LEU A 179 13.34 -19.80 -0.60
C LEU A 179 13.18 -21.32 -0.71
N ARG A 180 12.83 -21.97 0.40
CA ARG A 180 12.49 -23.40 0.43
C ARG A 180 11.19 -23.60 1.21
N ALA A 181 10.21 -24.16 0.54
CA ALA A 181 8.96 -24.64 1.09
C ALA A 181 8.96 -26.17 1.09
N THR A 182 8.65 -26.78 2.23
CA THR A 182 8.60 -28.24 2.39
C THR A 182 7.26 -28.69 2.96
N GLY A 183 6.57 -29.60 2.26
CA GLY A 183 5.30 -30.19 2.66
C GLY A 183 4.18 -29.17 2.92
N LEU A 184 4.17 -28.05 2.18
CA LEU A 184 3.22 -26.96 2.42
C LEU A 184 1.79 -27.40 2.12
N THR A 185 0.96 -27.34 3.15
CA THR A 185 -0.45 -27.73 3.08
C THR A 185 -1.32 -26.62 3.66
N LYS A 186 -2.41 -26.28 2.97
CA LYS A 186 -3.45 -25.38 3.49
C LYS A 186 -4.82 -26.03 3.41
N ARG A 187 -5.49 -26.09 4.56
CA ARG A 187 -6.89 -26.49 4.71
C ARG A 187 -7.74 -25.30 5.14
N TYR A 188 -8.88 -25.13 4.49
CA TYR A 188 -9.93 -24.19 4.88
C TYR A 188 -11.18 -24.99 5.24
N GLY A 189 -11.41 -25.22 6.53
CA GLY A 189 -12.45 -26.13 6.97
C GLY A 189 -12.28 -27.51 6.34
N GLY A 190 -13.30 -27.99 5.61
CA GLY A 190 -13.27 -29.27 4.90
C GLY A 190 -12.52 -29.29 3.57
N VAL A 191 -12.11 -28.13 3.04
CA VAL A 191 -11.48 -28.04 1.71
C VAL A 191 -9.96 -27.98 1.83
N VAL A 192 -9.26 -28.85 1.10
CA VAL A 192 -7.79 -28.84 0.98
C VAL A 192 -7.41 -27.99 -0.23
N ALA A 193 -7.04 -26.73 0.00
CA ALA A 193 -6.69 -25.81 -1.09
C ALA A 193 -5.28 -26.07 -1.65
N ASN A 194 -4.35 -26.51 -0.80
CA ASN A 194 -3.03 -26.97 -1.21
C ASN A 194 -2.63 -28.16 -0.33
N SER A 195 -1.96 -29.14 -0.92
CA SER A 195 -1.54 -30.37 -0.24
C SER A 195 -0.09 -30.70 -0.57
N ASP A 196 0.73 -30.80 0.45
CA ASP A 196 2.09 -31.37 0.36
C ASP A 196 2.95 -30.76 -0.77
N ILE A 197 2.99 -29.43 -0.85
CA ILE A 197 3.79 -28.73 -1.86
C ILE A 197 5.23 -28.58 -1.37
N ASP A 198 6.16 -29.21 -2.09
CA ASP A 198 7.58 -28.91 -2.03
C ASP A 198 7.95 -27.95 -3.15
N PHE A 199 8.63 -26.85 -2.80
CA PHE A 199 9.00 -25.81 -3.76
C PHE A 199 10.28 -25.11 -3.32
N THR A 200 11.23 -24.99 -4.23
CA THR A 200 12.53 -24.36 -3.95
C THR A 200 12.88 -23.38 -5.06
N VAL A 201 13.36 -22.20 -4.69
CA VAL A 201 13.83 -21.15 -5.62
C VAL A 201 15.22 -20.73 -5.21
N ASP A 202 16.10 -20.63 -6.19
CA ASP A 202 17.50 -20.25 -6.00
C ASP A 202 17.73 -18.74 -6.15
N HIS A 203 18.88 -18.28 -5.63
CA HIS A 203 19.29 -16.89 -5.80
C HIS A 203 19.44 -16.51 -7.28
N GLY A 204 18.86 -15.37 -7.68
CA GLY A 204 18.88 -14.87 -9.05
C GLY A 204 17.89 -15.54 -10.00
N GLU A 205 17.17 -16.58 -9.56
CA GLU A 205 16.21 -17.29 -10.39
C GLU A 205 14.97 -16.43 -10.70
N MET A 206 14.49 -16.48 -11.94
CA MET A 206 13.14 -16.04 -12.30
C MET A 206 12.23 -17.25 -12.50
N ARG A 207 11.38 -17.52 -11.51
CA ARG A 207 10.46 -18.67 -11.47
C ARG A 207 9.04 -18.26 -11.86
N GLY A 208 8.45 -18.96 -12.83
CA GLY A 208 7.03 -18.88 -13.15
C GLY A 208 6.21 -19.91 -12.37
N ILE A 209 5.01 -19.55 -11.95
CA ILE A 209 4.01 -20.47 -11.40
C ILE A 209 2.75 -20.37 -12.24
N ILE A 210 2.33 -21.49 -12.83
CA ILE A 210 1.12 -21.60 -13.65
C ILE A 210 0.21 -22.71 -13.14
N GLY A 211 -0.98 -22.81 -13.71
CA GLY A 211 -1.98 -23.83 -13.43
C GLY A 211 -3.37 -23.36 -13.86
N PRO A 212 -4.35 -24.27 -14.01
CA PRO A 212 -5.73 -23.91 -14.31
C PRO A 212 -6.37 -23.11 -13.16
N ASN A 213 -7.57 -22.56 -13.42
CA ASN A 213 -8.36 -21.92 -12.38
C ASN A 213 -8.70 -22.92 -11.28
N GLY A 214 -8.61 -22.51 -10.02
CA GLY A 214 -8.82 -23.41 -8.88
C GLY A 214 -7.62 -24.31 -8.53
N ALA A 215 -6.50 -24.28 -9.25
CA ALA A 215 -5.31 -25.09 -8.95
C ALA A 215 -4.59 -24.77 -7.61
N GLY A 216 -5.08 -23.79 -6.83
CA GLY A 216 -4.49 -23.40 -5.56
C GLY A 216 -3.33 -22.41 -5.66
N LYS A 217 -3.09 -21.78 -6.82
CA LYS A 217 -2.01 -20.79 -7.04
C LYS A 217 -2.04 -19.62 -6.06
N SER A 218 -3.17 -18.93 -5.95
CA SER A 218 -3.29 -17.75 -5.08
C SER A 218 -3.15 -18.11 -3.60
N THR A 219 -3.64 -19.28 -3.18
CA THR A 219 -3.47 -19.77 -1.80
C THR A 219 -2.00 -20.12 -1.53
N PHE A 220 -1.34 -20.78 -2.47
CA PHE A 220 0.08 -21.08 -2.38
C PHE A 220 0.92 -19.80 -2.26
N PHE A 221 0.66 -18.81 -3.11
CA PHE A 221 1.36 -17.52 -3.06
C PHE A 221 1.16 -16.79 -1.74
N LYS A 222 -0.07 -16.77 -1.21
CA LYS A 222 -0.39 -16.18 0.10
C LYS A 222 0.33 -16.90 1.26
N MET A 223 0.59 -18.20 1.13
CA MET A 223 1.42 -18.92 2.10
C MET A 223 2.88 -18.48 2.00
N LEU A 224 3.45 -18.39 0.79
CA LEU A 224 4.84 -17.95 0.60
C LEU A 224 5.10 -16.55 1.16
N THR A 225 4.11 -15.64 1.05
CA THR A 225 4.20 -14.26 1.57
C THR A 225 3.79 -14.13 3.03
N CYS A 226 3.44 -15.24 3.67
CA CYS A 226 2.96 -15.30 5.05
C CYS A 226 1.70 -14.44 5.32
N GLU A 227 0.91 -14.16 4.28
CA GLU A 227 -0.43 -13.58 4.42
C GLU A 227 -1.40 -14.58 5.04
N VAL A 228 -1.20 -15.87 4.71
CA VAL A 228 -1.98 -16.98 5.24
C VAL A 228 -1.01 -18.00 5.84
N PRO A 229 -1.14 -18.35 7.13
CA PRO A 229 -0.31 -19.38 7.71
C PRO A 229 -0.66 -20.75 7.10
N PRO A 230 0.33 -21.59 6.78
CA PRO A 230 0.08 -22.96 6.38
C PRO A 230 -0.56 -23.76 7.53
N THR A 231 -1.33 -24.79 7.20
CA THR A 231 -1.86 -25.75 8.17
C THR A 231 -0.76 -26.72 8.62
N SER A 232 0.12 -27.11 7.70
CA SER A 232 1.32 -27.90 7.98
C SER A 232 2.39 -27.59 6.92
N GLY A 233 3.64 -27.99 7.21
CA GLY A 233 4.79 -27.69 6.38
C GLY A 233 5.60 -26.51 6.91
N LYS A 234 6.68 -26.18 6.20
CA LYS A 234 7.67 -25.19 6.62
C LYS A 234 8.11 -24.31 5.46
N ILE A 235 8.36 -23.03 5.74
CA ILE A 235 8.90 -22.04 4.80
C ILE A 235 10.20 -21.48 5.38
N VAL A 236 11.30 -21.65 4.65
CA VAL A 236 12.62 -21.12 4.99
C VAL A 236 13.02 -20.10 3.94
N PHE A 237 13.33 -18.88 4.37
CA PHE A 237 13.77 -17.78 3.52
C PHE A 237 15.12 -17.22 4.00
N GLU A 238 16.11 -17.20 3.12
CA GLU A 238 17.52 -16.90 3.43
C GLU A 238 18.04 -17.64 4.68
N GLY A 239 17.67 -18.92 4.82
CA GLY A 239 18.05 -19.76 5.97
C GLY A 239 17.22 -19.53 7.24
N ASN A 240 16.34 -18.52 7.27
CA ASN A 240 15.47 -18.24 8.40
C ASN A 240 14.11 -18.94 8.22
N ASP A 241 13.65 -19.64 9.24
CA ASP A 241 12.27 -20.13 9.27
C ASP A 241 11.31 -18.94 9.37
N VAL A 242 10.49 -18.75 8.35
CA VAL A 242 9.49 -17.68 8.26
C VAL A 242 8.06 -18.20 8.44
N THR A 243 7.90 -19.49 8.71
CA THR A 243 6.59 -20.13 8.89
C THR A 243 5.78 -19.41 9.98
N GLY A 244 4.62 -18.86 9.60
CA GLY A 244 3.71 -18.17 10.52
C GLY A 244 4.17 -16.77 10.98
N LYS A 245 5.27 -16.22 10.44
CA LYS A 245 5.62 -14.81 10.66
C LYS A 245 4.59 -13.87 10.03
N GLY A 246 4.54 -12.62 10.48
CA GLY A 246 3.68 -11.61 9.85
C GLY A 246 4.26 -11.11 8.51
N VAL A 247 3.39 -10.64 7.62
CA VAL A 247 3.78 -10.06 6.31
C VAL A 247 4.83 -8.95 6.46
N ALA A 248 4.62 -8.04 7.42
CA ALA A 248 5.58 -6.96 7.70
C ALA A 248 6.93 -7.49 8.19
N ASP A 249 6.95 -8.65 8.86
CA ASP A 249 8.18 -9.25 9.33
C ASP A 249 9.02 -9.83 8.20
N VAL A 250 8.34 -10.47 7.25
CA VAL A 250 8.94 -11.12 6.10
C VAL A 250 9.38 -10.10 5.04
N CYS A 251 8.61 -9.04 4.83
CA CYS A 251 9.02 -7.88 4.01
C CYS A 251 10.36 -7.31 4.46
N GLN A 252 10.56 -7.19 5.77
CA GLN A 252 11.80 -6.64 6.36
C GLN A 252 12.99 -7.60 6.27
N LEU A 253 12.73 -8.90 6.07
CA LEU A 253 13.76 -9.87 5.70
C LEU A 253 14.12 -9.78 4.21
N GLY A 254 13.33 -9.08 3.39
CA GLY A 254 13.59 -8.88 1.97
C GLY A 254 12.73 -9.74 1.05
N LEU A 255 11.65 -10.35 1.54
CA LEU A 255 10.64 -11.03 0.74
C LEU A 255 9.40 -10.14 0.63
N THR A 256 9.18 -9.56 -0.55
CA THR A 256 8.09 -8.62 -0.79
C THR A 256 7.18 -9.12 -1.91
N LYS A 257 5.88 -8.82 -1.78
CA LYS A 257 4.87 -9.10 -2.78
C LYS A 257 4.38 -7.81 -3.45
N SER A 258 4.14 -7.92 -4.75
CA SER A 258 3.36 -6.97 -5.55
C SER A 258 1.86 -7.29 -5.42
N TYR A 259 1.06 -6.27 -5.14
CA TYR A 259 -0.38 -6.38 -4.90
C TYR A 259 -1.16 -5.82 -6.10
N GLN A 260 -2.47 -6.02 -6.10
CA GLN A 260 -3.34 -5.47 -7.13
C GLN A 260 -3.37 -3.93 -7.08
N ILE A 261 -3.62 -3.31 -8.25
CA ILE A 261 -3.65 -1.85 -8.44
C ILE A 261 -4.65 -1.15 -7.50
N ASN A 262 -5.74 -1.82 -7.13
CA ASN A 262 -6.75 -1.31 -6.18
C ASN A 262 -6.21 -1.08 -4.76
N GLN A 263 -4.98 -1.51 -4.46
CA GLN A 263 -4.37 -1.30 -3.14
C GLN A 263 -3.43 -0.09 -3.08
N LEU A 264 -3.27 0.68 -4.15
CA LEU A 264 -2.46 1.90 -4.15
C LEU A 264 -3.09 3.01 -3.30
N PHE A 265 -2.27 3.92 -2.78
CA PHE A 265 -2.76 5.09 -2.04
C PHE A 265 -3.16 6.19 -3.04
N GLU A 266 -4.38 6.11 -3.58
CA GLU A 266 -4.85 6.95 -4.70
C GLU A 266 -4.85 8.45 -4.38
N ARG A 267 -5.14 8.82 -3.13
CA ARG A 267 -5.16 10.23 -2.66
C ARG A 267 -3.76 10.82 -2.43
N LEU A 268 -2.71 10.00 -2.51
CA LEU A 268 -1.33 10.42 -2.32
C LEU A 268 -0.61 10.52 -3.67
N THR A 269 0.45 11.32 -3.74
CA THR A 269 1.28 11.41 -4.95
C THR A 269 2.15 10.17 -5.13
N VAL A 270 2.70 9.99 -6.34
CA VAL A 270 3.69 8.93 -6.64
C VAL A 270 4.87 8.98 -5.68
N ARG A 271 5.43 10.18 -5.45
CA ARG A 271 6.53 10.41 -4.51
C ARG A 271 6.16 9.98 -3.09
N GLN A 272 4.96 10.32 -2.64
CA GLN A 272 4.48 9.96 -1.31
C GLN A 272 4.29 8.45 -1.15
N ASN A 273 3.74 7.78 -2.16
CA ASN A 273 3.62 6.32 -2.21
C ASN A 273 5.02 5.68 -2.08
N LEU A 274 5.98 6.07 -2.93
CA LEU A 274 7.35 5.55 -2.91
C LEU A 274 8.07 5.85 -1.59
N THR A 275 7.82 7.03 -1.01
CA THR A 275 8.36 7.42 0.30
C THR A 275 7.89 6.48 1.40
N ILE A 276 6.61 6.11 1.41
CA ILE A 276 6.06 5.17 2.40
C ILE A 276 6.75 3.81 2.30
N ALA A 277 6.93 3.30 1.08
CA ALA A 277 7.64 2.04 0.86
C ALA A 277 9.11 2.12 1.30
N ALA A 278 9.84 3.14 0.87
CA ALA A 278 11.25 3.34 1.22
C ALA A 278 11.47 3.53 2.73
N LEU A 279 10.54 4.19 3.43
CA LEU A 279 10.59 4.33 4.90
C LEU A 279 10.46 2.98 5.62
N GLY A 280 9.72 2.02 5.04
CA GLY A 280 9.62 0.67 5.57
C GLY A 280 11.01 0.04 5.72
N GLU A 281 11.81 0.09 4.67
CA GLU A 281 13.18 -0.44 4.71
C GLU A 281 14.12 0.42 5.58
N ILE A 282 14.11 1.75 5.41
CA ILE A 282 15.11 2.62 6.07
C ILE A 282 14.90 2.71 7.58
N ARG A 283 13.65 2.73 8.04
CA ARG A 283 13.31 2.91 9.46
C ARG A 283 12.92 1.60 10.15
N GLY A 284 12.84 0.50 9.41
CA GLY A 284 12.32 -0.76 9.91
C GLY A 284 10.82 -0.74 10.19
N LYS A 285 10.35 -1.76 10.90
CA LYS A 285 8.91 -2.01 11.15
C LYS A 285 8.18 -0.89 11.87
N PHE A 286 8.85 -0.23 12.79
CA PHE A 286 8.24 0.79 13.64
C PHE A 286 9.29 1.78 14.10
N LYS A 287 9.02 3.07 13.89
CA LYS A 287 9.84 4.15 14.43
C LYS A 287 8.98 5.36 14.74
N LEU A 288 8.96 5.73 16.02
CA LEU A 288 8.15 6.85 16.52
C LEU A 288 8.92 8.16 16.37
N ASP A 289 8.94 8.69 15.16
CA ASP A 289 9.58 9.97 14.81
C ASP A 289 8.50 11.03 14.51
N LEU A 290 7.66 11.37 15.49
CA LEU A 290 6.53 12.30 15.32
C LEU A 290 6.95 13.74 14.97
N LEU A 291 8.18 14.12 15.32
CA LEU A 291 8.68 15.51 15.21
C LEU A 291 9.86 15.67 14.23
N LYS A 292 10.36 14.59 13.62
CA LYS A 292 11.48 14.68 12.67
C LYS A 292 10.99 14.86 11.25
N SER A 293 11.51 15.89 10.59
CA SER A 293 11.29 16.10 9.15
C SER A 293 11.77 14.91 8.33
N LEU A 294 10.98 14.52 7.33
CA LEU A 294 11.31 13.48 6.36
C LEU A 294 12.59 13.83 5.56
N SER A 295 12.85 15.12 5.35
CA SER A 295 14.03 15.63 4.65
C SER A 295 15.35 15.31 5.37
N ARG A 296 15.30 14.86 6.63
CA ARG A 296 16.49 14.48 7.41
C ARG A 296 16.75 12.97 7.43
N VAL A 297 16.00 12.18 6.67
CA VAL A 297 16.22 10.73 6.58
C VAL A 297 17.30 10.44 5.53
N PRO A 298 18.49 9.97 5.93
CA PRO A 298 19.56 9.70 4.98
C PRO A 298 19.15 8.63 3.97
N GLY A 299 19.40 8.89 2.68
CA GLY A 299 19.15 7.94 1.59
C GLY A 299 17.68 7.80 1.14
N LEU A 300 16.73 8.52 1.77
CA LEU A 300 15.32 8.44 1.39
C LEU A 300 15.07 8.99 -0.01
N ASP A 301 15.51 10.22 -0.27
CA ASP A 301 15.28 10.87 -1.58
C ASP A 301 15.98 10.10 -2.70
N SER A 302 17.20 9.62 -2.47
CA SER A 302 17.92 8.79 -3.46
C SER A 302 17.19 7.47 -3.74
N GLN A 303 16.61 6.83 -2.72
CA GLN A 303 15.84 5.60 -2.90
C GLN A 303 14.55 5.86 -3.69
N VAL A 304 13.85 6.96 -3.40
CA VAL A 304 12.61 7.36 -4.09
C VAL A 304 12.89 7.72 -5.55
N GLU A 305 13.87 8.58 -5.82
CA GLU A 305 14.25 9.01 -7.16
C GLU A 305 14.80 7.85 -7.99
N GLY A 306 15.66 7.01 -7.39
CA GLY A 306 16.18 5.80 -8.03
C GLY A 306 15.07 4.82 -8.40
N THR A 307 14.11 4.60 -7.50
CA THR A 307 12.98 3.71 -7.77
C THR A 307 12.08 4.27 -8.86
N ALA A 308 11.76 5.56 -8.80
CA ALA A 308 10.96 6.24 -9.82
C ALA A 308 11.63 6.19 -11.20
N SER A 309 12.96 6.31 -11.26
CA SER A 309 13.71 6.14 -12.51
C SER A 309 13.63 4.70 -13.03
N LEU A 310 13.77 3.69 -12.17
CA LEU A 310 13.67 2.29 -12.60
C LEU A 310 12.31 1.98 -13.22
N VAL A 311 11.22 2.48 -12.62
CA VAL A 311 9.87 2.22 -13.13
C VAL A 311 9.36 3.27 -14.13
N ASN A 312 10.24 4.14 -14.64
CA ASN A 312 9.90 5.18 -15.63
C ASN A 312 8.79 6.15 -15.17
N LEU A 313 8.76 6.52 -13.89
CA LEU A 313 7.78 7.44 -13.30
C LEU A 313 8.40 8.76 -12.78
N THR A 314 9.66 9.06 -13.08
CA THR A 314 10.35 10.28 -12.61
C THR A 314 9.56 11.56 -12.91
N ARG A 315 8.93 11.67 -14.08
CA ARG A 315 8.14 12.86 -14.47
C ARG A 315 6.78 12.96 -13.79
N ARG A 316 6.32 11.89 -13.13
CA ARG A 316 5.00 11.79 -12.47
C ARG A 316 5.11 11.80 -10.94
N LEU A 317 6.29 12.05 -10.38
CA LEU A 317 6.54 12.01 -8.93
C LEU A 317 5.55 12.85 -8.11
N ASP A 318 5.20 14.04 -8.60
CA ASP A 318 4.33 14.96 -7.88
C ASP A 318 2.85 14.85 -8.31
N THR A 319 2.53 13.92 -9.21
CA THR A 319 1.17 13.64 -9.66
C THR A 319 0.43 12.75 -8.65
N PRO A 320 -0.85 13.05 -8.30
CA PRO A 320 -1.71 12.15 -7.56
C PRO A 320 -1.86 10.79 -8.26
N VAL A 321 -1.88 9.69 -7.49
CA VAL A 321 -2.00 8.35 -8.07
C VAL A 321 -3.34 8.13 -8.77
N SER A 322 -4.40 8.81 -8.33
CA SER A 322 -5.71 8.80 -8.99
C SER A 322 -5.66 9.24 -10.46
N GLU A 323 -4.69 10.08 -10.85
CA GLU A 323 -4.55 10.62 -12.21
C GLU A 323 -3.61 9.79 -13.11
N LEU A 324 -3.03 8.71 -12.60
CA LEU A 324 -2.18 7.83 -13.39
C LEU A 324 -2.99 6.95 -14.33
N ALA A 325 -2.46 6.74 -15.54
CA ALA A 325 -2.99 5.73 -16.45
C ALA A 325 -2.80 4.32 -15.87
N TYR A 326 -3.54 3.34 -16.38
CA TYR A 326 -3.53 1.97 -15.85
C TYR A 326 -2.11 1.35 -15.85
N GLY A 327 -1.38 1.40 -16.96
CA GLY A 327 0.00 0.92 -17.02
C GLY A 327 0.97 1.67 -16.10
N GLU A 328 0.74 2.96 -15.83
CA GLU A 328 1.53 3.74 -14.87
C GLU A 328 1.24 3.31 -13.43
N LYS A 329 -0.02 3.03 -13.09
CA LYS A 329 -0.40 2.47 -11.79
C LYS A 329 0.28 1.11 -11.56
N ARG A 330 0.36 0.25 -12.59
CA ARG A 330 1.08 -1.02 -12.49
C ARG A 330 2.59 -0.83 -12.28
N ARG A 331 3.21 0.09 -13.02
CA ARG A 331 4.63 0.44 -12.83
C ARG A 331 4.91 0.95 -11.41
N LEU A 332 4.02 1.79 -10.87
CA LEU A 332 4.12 2.25 -9.48
C LEU A 332 4.00 1.09 -8.50
N GLU A 333 3.09 0.16 -8.75
CA GLU A 333 2.90 -1.02 -7.91
C GLU A 333 4.20 -1.83 -7.76
N VAL A 334 4.84 -2.17 -8.88
CA VAL A 334 6.16 -2.80 -8.91
C VAL A 334 7.20 -1.91 -8.22
N GLY A 335 7.16 -0.60 -8.46
CA GLY A 335 8.05 0.38 -7.83
C GLY A 335 7.94 0.38 -6.30
N LEU A 336 6.74 0.27 -5.75
CA LEU A 336 6.55 0.21 -4.30
C LEU A 336 7.18 -1.05 -3.70
N ALA A 337 7.04 -2.19 -4.37
CA ALA A 337 7.72 -3.40 -3.94
C ALA A 337 9.24 -3.23 -3.99
N LEU A 338 9.79 -2.60 -5.04
CA LEU A 338 11.23 -2.36 -5.20
C LEU A 338 11.81 -1.35 -4.22
N ALA A 339 11.04 -0.33 -3.84
CA ALA A 339 11.45 0.67 -2.85
C ALA A 339 11.74 0.04 -1.47
N THR A 340 11.20 -1.16 -1.19
CA THR A 340 11.53 -1.95 0.01
C THR A 340 12.85 -2.74 -0.11
N SER A 341 13.60 -2.59 -1.20
CA SER A 341 14.88 -3.28 -1.43
C SER A 341 14.84 -4.81 -1.29
N PRO A 342 13.88 -5.52 -1.92
CA PRO A 342 13.71 -6.94 -1.73
C PRO A 342 14.83 -7.77 -2.37
N SER A 343 15.20 -8.87 -1.70
CA SER A 343 16.02 -9.96 -2.26
C SER A 343 15.16 -10.94 -3.10
N LEU A 344 13.90 -11.12 -2.71
CA LEU A 344 12.91 -11.93 -3.40
C LEU A 344 11.63 -11.12 -3.64
N LEU A 345 11.24 -11.00 -4.91
CA LEU A 345 10.04 -10.27 -5.33
C LEU A 345 9.00 -11.23 -5.92
N LEU A 346 7.80 -11.21 -5.36
CA LEU A 346 6.67 -12.01 -5.82
C LEU A 346 5.69 -11.11 -6.59
N LEU A 347 5.43 -11.43 -7.86
CA LEU A 347 4.51 -10.68 -8.73
C LEU A 347 3.25 -11.50 -9.03
N ASP A 348 2.09 -10.90 -8.79
CA ASP A 348 0.78 -11.53 -8.97
C ASP A 348 0.10 -10.93 -10.21
N GLU A 349 0.11 -11.67 -11.32
CA GLU A 349 -0.43 -11.28 -12.63
C GLU A 349 0.08 -9.91 -13.12
N PRO A 350 1.41 -9.76 -13.34
CA PRO A 350 2.00 -8.48 -13.74
C PRO A 350 1.54 -7.95 -15.08
N LEU A 351 1.05 -8.82 -15.98
CA LEU A 351 0.73 -8.47 -17.36
C LEU A 351 -0.78 -8.43 -17.65
N ALA A 352 -1.62 -8.69 -16.65
CA ALA A 352 -3.06 -8.71 -16.80
C ALA A 352 -3.64 -7.32 -17.13
N GLY A 353 -4.59 -7.27 -18.07
CA GLY A 353 -5.30 -6.04 -18.45
C GLY A 353 -4.48 -5.01 -19.23
N MET A 354 -3.27 -5.36 -19.69
CA MET A 354 -2.41 -4.48 -20.46
C MET A 354 -2.66 -4.55 -21.96
N SER A 355 -2.49 -3.42 -22.65
CA SER A 355 -2.36 -3.42 -24.11
C SER A 355 -1.08 -4.14 -24.56
N PRO A 356 -1.00 -4.64 -25.81
CA PRO A 356 0.20 -5.33 -26.32
C PRO A 356 1.48 -4.48 -26.19
N GLN A 357 1.39 -3.17 -26.39
CA GLN A 357 2.53 -2.27 -26.27
C GLN A 357 2.99 -2.12 -24.81
N GLU A 358 2.07 -1.95 -23.86
CA GLU A 358 2.38 -1.88 -22.42
C GLU A 358 2.97 -3.18 -21.88
N ARG A 359 2.53 -4.32 -22.43
CA ARG A 359 3.07 -5.64 -22.08
C ARG A 359 4.56 -5.73 -22.43
N VAL A 360 4.94 -5.34 -23.64
CA VAL A 360 6.36 -5.34 -24.07
C VAL A 360 7.21 -4.45 -23.17
N GLU A 361 6.73 -3.25 -22.85
CA GLU A 361 7.43 -2.33 -21.93
C GLU A 361 7.59 -2.93 -20.53
N THR A 362 6.55 -3.58 -20.02
CA THR A 362 6.55 -4.20 -18.68
C THR A 362 7.48 -5.42 -18.65
N VAL A 363 7.46 -6.26 -19.67
CA VAL A 363 8.37 -7.40 -19.79
C VAL A 363 9.83 -6.94 -19.77
N ALA A 364 10.16 -5.90 -20.54
CA ALA A 364 11.50 -5.32 -20.54
C ALA A 364 11.89 -4.76 -19.16
N LEU A 365 10.95 -4.09 -18.48
CA LEU A 365 11.14 -3.59 -17.12
C LEU A 365 11.42 -4.74 -16.13
N LEU A 366 10.61 -5.80 -16.13
CA LEU A 366 10.78 -6.95 -15.24
C LEU A 366 12.12 -7.66 -15.47
N LYS A 367 12.53 -7.85 -16.72
CA LYS A 367 13.86 -8.41 -17.05
C LYS A 367 15.00 -7.53 -16.53
N SER A 368 14.88 -6.21 -16.62
CA SER A 368 15.88 -5.29 -16.07
C SER A 368 15.96 -5.34 -14.54
N ILE A 369 14.82 -5.54 -13.87
CA ILE A 369 14.74 -5.63 -12.40
C ILE A 369 15.32 -6.93 -11.87
N ALA A 370 15.13 -8.02 -12.63
CA ALA A 370 15.61 -9.35 -12.31
C ALA A 370 17.14 -9.43 -12.23
N GLN A 371 17.85 -8.54 -12.92
CA GLN A 371 19.30 -8.41 -12.81
C GLN A 371 19.68 -8.02 -11.37
N GLY A 372 20.10 -9.02 -10.59
CA GLY A 372 20.46 -8.88 -9.18
C GLY A 372 19.35 -9.17 -8.17
N ARG A 373 18.22 -9.77 -8.58
CA ARG A 373 17.11 -10.14 -7.69
C ARG A 373 16.52 -11.50 -8.07
N THR A 374 16.01 -12.23 -7.09
CA THR A 374 15.16 -13.40 -7.36
C THR A 374 13.72 -12.96 -7.55
N MET A 375 13.01 -13.56 -8.50
CA MET A 375 11.62 -13.24 -8.80
C MET A 375 10.76 -14.48 -8.92
N ILE A 376 9.55 -14.44 -8.36
CA ILE A 376 8.52 -15.44 -8.59
C ILE A 376 7.31 -14.74 -9.21
N ILE A 377 6.84 -15.23 -10.36
CA ILE A 377 5.76 -14.63 -11.12
C ILE A 377 4.62 -15.63 -11.23
N ILE A 378 3.41 -15.23 -10.84
CA ILE A 378 2.18 -15.92 -11.19
C ILE A 378 1.56 -15.22 -12.39
N ASP A 379 1.20 -15.97 -13.41
CA ASP A 379 0.35 -15.50 -14.49
C ASP A 379 -0.56 -16.64 -14.99
N HIS A 380 -1.63 -16.27 -15.70
CA HIS A 380 -2.49 -17.21 -16.42
C HIS A 380 -2.17 -17.25 -17.92
N ASP A 381 -1.52 -16.21 -18.46
CA ASP A 381 -1.03 -16.16 -19.84
C ASP A 381 0.32 -16.89 -19.95
N MET A 382 0.30 -18.07 -20.57
CA MET A 382 1.49 -18.90 -20.73
C MET A 382 2.54 -18.25 -21.64
N ASP A 383 2.13 -17.66 -22.76
CA ASP A 383 3.07 -17.15 -23.76
C ASP A 383 3.88 -16.00 -23.15
N SER A 384 3.19 -15.08 -22.49
CA SER A 384 3.83 -13.93 -21.85
C SER A 384 4.72 -14.32 -20.66
N LEU A 385 4.34 -15.35 -19.90
CA LEU A 385 5.16 -15.85 -18.79
C LEU A 385 6.43 -16.57 -19.29
N PHE A 386 6.31 -17.38 -20.34
CA PHE A 386 7.44 -18.11 -20.92
C PHE A 386 8.51 -17.20 -21.51
N GLU A 387 8.14 -15.99 -21.97
CA GLU A 387 9.11 -14.98 -22.38
C GLU A 387 9.92 -14.40 -21.21
N LEU A 388 9.41 -14.49 -19.98
CA LEU A 388 10.00 -13.89 -18.79
C LEU A 388 10.89 -14.88 -18.03
N VAL A 389 10.39 -16.07 -17.78
CA VAL A 389 10.91 -16.97 -16.74
C VAL A 389 11.84 -18.04 -17.30
N GLU A 390 12.79 -18.48 -16.47
CA GLU A 390 13.75 -19.53 -16.83
C GLU A 390 13.21 -20.92 -16.49
N LYS A 391 12.39 -21.00 -15.44
CA LYS A 391 11.81 -22.23 -14.92
C LYS A 391 10.36 -22.01 -14.56
N VAL A 392 9.53 -23.03 -14.72
CA VAL A 392 8.09 -22.98 -14.51
C VAL A 392 7.68 -24.14 -13.61
N THR A 393 6.89 -23.84 -12.58
CA THR A 393 6.21 -24.83 -11.74
C THR A 393 4.72 -24.81 -12.07
N VAL A 394 4.18 -25.95 -12.48
CA VAL A 394 2.76 -26.11 -12.78
C VAL A 394 2.05 -26.69 -11.56
N LEU A 395 1.02 -25.99 -11.09
CA LEU A 395 0.13 -26.45 -10.03
C LEU A 395 -1.16 -27.01 -10.63
N GLN A 396 -1.66 -28.11 -10.05
CA GLN A 396 -2.97 -28.68 -10.35
C GLN A 396 -3.57 -29.22 -9.05
N GLU A 397 -4.85 -28.90 -8.79
CA GLU A 397 -5.59 -29.37 -7.60
C GLU A 397 -4.82 -29.18 -6.27
N GLY A 398 -4.09 -28.06 -6.15
CA GLY A 398 -3.36 -27.73 -4.95
C GLY A 398 -2.06 -28.53 -4.75
N ARG A 399 -1.54 -29.22 -5.78
CA ARG A 399 -0.27 -29.96 -5.77
C ARG A 399 0.62 -29.52 -6.92
N VAL A 400 1.92 -29.78 -6.80
CA VAL A 400 2.87 -29.62 -7.92
C VAL A 400 2.66 -30.76 -8.90
N LEU A 401 2.31 -30.42 -10.14
CA LEU A 401 2.14 -31.38 -11.23
C LEU A 401 3.49 -31.71 -11.88
N VAL A 402 4.20 -30.66 -12.29
CA VAL A 402 5.50 -30.75 -12.95
C VAL A 402 6.26 -29.44 -12.80
N GLU A 403 7.59 -29.53 -12.81
CA GLU A 403 8.49 -28.39 -12.85
C GLU A 403 9.51 -28.61 -13.98
N GLY A 404 9.79 -27.57 -14.75
CA GLY A 404 10.69 -27.66 -15.90
C GLY A 404 10.93 -26.32 -16.57
N THR A 405 11.66 -26.32 -17.68
CA THR A 405 11.82 -25.14 -18.55
C THR A 405 10.53 -24.84 -19.31
N PRO A 406 10.33 -23.61 -19.81
CA PRO A 406 9.18 -23.28 -20.65
C PRO A 406 8.94 -24.27 -21.81
N ASP A 407 10.01 -24.72 -22.48
CA ASP A 407 9.93 -25.68 -23.58
C ASP A 407 9.50 -27.08 -23.12
N GLU A 408 10.00 -27.54 -21.96
CA GLU A 408 9.57 -28.81 -21.36
C GLU A 408 8.10 -28.78 -20.96
N ILE A 409 7.64 -27.67 -20.36
CA ILE A 409 6.25 -27.50 -19.93
C ILE A 409 5.30 -27.45 -21.13
N LYS A 410 5.65 -26.73 -22.20
CA LYS A 410 4.82 -26.61 -23.41
C LYS A 410 4.58 -27.96 -24.09
N ASN A 411 5.59 -28.82 -24.10
CA ASN A 411 5.53 -30.15 -24.71
C ASN A 411 5.06 -31.26 -23.75
N ASN A 412 4.70 -30.92 -22.50
CA ASN A 412 4.32 -31.91 -21.51
C ASN A 412 2.84 -32.32 -21.67
N ALA A 413 2.60 -33.60 -21.94
CA ALA A 413 1.25 -34.16 -22.11
C ALA A 413 0.35 -33.94 -20.87
N LYS A 414 0.89 -34.04 -19.65
CA LYS A 414 0.11 -33.82 -18.41
C LYS A 414 -0.35 -32.37 -18.27
N VAL A 415 0.49 -31.41 -18.69
CA VAL A 415 0.15 -29.98 -18.66
C VAL A 415 -0.94 -29.69 -19.68
N GLN A 416 -0.82 -30.24 -20.89
CA GLN A 416 -1.85 -30.11 -21.92
C GLN A 416 -3.18 -30.71 -21.46
N GLU A 417 -3.16 -31.91 -20.86
CA GLU A 417 -4.35 -32.54 -20.31
C GLU A 417 -4.98 -31.72 -19.18
N ALA A 418 -4.18 -31.19 -18.25
CA ALA A 418 -4.66 -30.35 -17.15
C ALA A 418 -5.34 -29.05 -17.62
N TYR A 419 -4.91 -28.51 -18.76
CA TYR A 419 -5.47 -27.28 -19.34
C TYR A 419 -6.62 -27.53 -20.33
N LEU A 420 -6.64 -28.67 -21.02
CA LEU A 420 -7.68 -29.05 -21.99
C LEU A 420 -8.85 -29.82 -21.36
N GLY A 421 -8.61 -30.53 -20.25
CA GLY A 421 -9.61 -31.34 -19.55
C GLY A 421 -10.82 -30.54 -19.06
N GLY A 422 -10.63 -29.26 -18.71
CA GLY A 422 -11.71 -28.37 -18.30
C GLY A 422 -12.75 -28.06 -19.38
N VAL A 423 -12.40 -28.21 -20.66
CA VAL A 423 -13.35 -27.99 -21.78
C VAL A 423 -14.23 -29.21 -22.04
N ARG A 424 -13.82 -30.41 -21.59
CA ARG A 424 -14.59 -31.64 -21.77
C ARG A 424 -15.67 -31.86 -20.71
N GLU A 425 -15.51 -31.32 -19.50
CA GLU A 425 -16.51 -31.47 -18.44
C GLU A 425 -17.71 -30.51 -18.55
N GLU A 426 -17.59 -29.35 -19.24
CA GLU A 426 -18.74 -28.48 -19.52
C GLU A 426 -19.62 -28.97 -20.69
N MET A 427 -19.18 -30.01 -21.40
CA MET A 427 -19.87 -30.57 -22.58
C MET A 427 -20.45 -31.99 -22.37
N ALA A 428 -20.42 -32.51 -21.13
CA ALA A 428 -20.91 -33.84 -20.79
C ALA A 428 -22.21 -33.81 -19.99
#